data_AF-A0A918GF86-F1
#
_entry.id   AF-A0A918GF86-F1
#
_cell.length_a   1.000
_cell.length_b   1.000
_cell.length_c   1.000
_cell.angle_alpha   90.00
_cell.angle_beta   90.00
_cell.angle_gamma   90.00
#
_symmetry.space_group_name_H-M   'P 1'
#
loop_
_entity.id
_entity.type
_entity.pdbx_description
1 polymer ?
#
loop_
_entity_poly.entity_id
_entity_poly.type
_entity_poly.pdbx_seq_one_letter_code
_entity_poly.pdbx_strand_id
1 'polypeptide(L)'
;MIITCPRCFSANDVLPPRKLPDHLLQYRCENEGAHGIHEWLTTVGAVKGPGEVREGVTDDLLTPLGTCVIQGEPFVEYGIVEHRLRKGFPALFAGHVAEQGHSMFGPRTYTASSVRFALALGRLERMGELVSKYGPATGAWRHNGQVTYWARPGTPAGQRLTWAEYCARLGRPPEWTDEDRRGLSAP
;
A
#
# COMPACT_ATOMS: atom_id res chain seq x y z
N MET A 1 13.33 -11.32 6.07
CA MET A 1 12.89 -10.54 4.89
C MET A 1 11.78 -11.33 4.21
N ILE A 2 10.57 -10.76 4.13
CA ILE A 2 9.42 -11.40 3.49
C ILE A 2 9.34 -10.84 2.07
N ILE A 3 9.48 -11.69 1.06
CA ILE A 3 9.36 -11.32 -0.35
C ILE A 3 8.00 -11.82 -0.84
N THR A 4 7.18 -10.91 -1.35
CA THR A 4 5.85 -11.22 -1.89
C THR A 4 5.90 -11.35 -3.40
N CYS A 5 5.16 -12.30 -3.95
CA CYS A 5 4.98 -12.45 -5.39
C CYS A 5 4.31 -11.19 -5.97
N PRO A 6 4.84 -10.58 -7.05
CA PRO A 6 4.21 -9.40 -7.66
C PRO A 6 2.90 -9.72 -8.40
N ARG A 7 2.54 -11.01 -8.57
CA ARG A 7 1.30 -11.44 -9.22
C ARG A 7 0.18 -11.77 -8.24
N CYS A 8 0.44 -12.53 -7.18
CA CYS A 8 -0.57 -12.88 -6.17
C CYS A 8 -0.42 -12.11 -4.87
N PHE A 9 0.65 -11.33 -4.69
CA PHE A 9 0.96 -10.56 -3.48
C PHE A 9 1.01 -11.38 -2.18
N SER A 10 1.08 -12.72 -2.32
CA SER A 10 1.35 -13.68 -1.25
C SER A 10 2.85 -13.88 -1.10
N ALA A 11 3.31 -14.07 0.14
CA ALA A 11 4.66 -14.57 0.43
C ALA A 11 4.68 -16.07 0.74
N ASN A 12 3.51 -16.68 0.95
CA ASN A 12 3.39 -18.07 1.40
C ASN A 12 3.83 -19.04 0.30
N ASP A 13 3.59 -18.68 -0.95
CA ASP A 13 3.83 -19.52 -2.12
C ASP A 13 5.11 -19.11 -2.88
N VAL A 14 5.89 -18.20 -2.29
CA VAL A 14 7.16 -17.71 -2.86
C VAL A 14 8.29 -18.63 -2.39
N LEU A 15 8.93 -19.27 -3.36
CA LEU A 15 10.08 -20.11 -3.11
C LEU A 15 11.33 -19.28 -2.79
N PRO A 16 12.29 -19.85 -2.03
CA PRO A 16 13.59 -19.23 -1.83
C PRO A 16 14.26 -18.87 -3.17
N PRO A 17 14.91 -17.69 -3.27
CA PRO A 17 15.46 -17.23 -4.54
C PRO A 17 16.65 -18.07 -5.00
N ARG A 18 16.71 -18.33 -6.30
CA ARG A 18 17.91 -18.85 -6.95
C ARG A 18 18.89 -17.71 -7.22
N LYS A 19 20.14 -17.88 -6.80
CA LYS A 19 21.23 -16.93 -7.13
C LYS A 19 21.71 -17.18 -8.56
N LEU A 20 21.80 -16.12 -9.35
CA LEU A 20 22.35 -16.12 -10.69
C LEU A 20 23.67 -15.33 -10.72
N PRO A 21 24.50 -15.46 -11.79
CA PRO A 21 25.62 -14.56 -12.05
C PRO A 21 25.18 -13.08 -12.08
N ASP A 22 26.14 -12.15 -11.98
CA ASP A 22 25.89 -10.70 -12.02
C ASP A 22 25.01 -10.13 -10.90
N HIS A 23 25.05 -10.76 -9.72
CA HIS A 23 24.29 -10.32 -8.55
C HIS A 23 22.77 -10.27 -8.81
N LEU A 24 22.22 -11.23 -9.56
CA LEU A 24 20.78 -11.39 -9.76
C LEU A 24 20.21 -12.48 -8.85
N LEU A 25 19.00 -12.24 -8.34
CA LEU A 25 18.16 -13.20 -7.65
C LEU A 25 16.92 -13.47 -8.51
N GLN A 26 16.66 -14.74 -8.76
CA GLN A 26 15.43 -15.20 -9.41
C GLN A 26 14.49 -15.74 -8.33
N TYR A 27 13.31 -15.14 -8.24
CA TYR A 27 12.24 -15.63 -7.37
C TYR A 27 11.19 -16.35 -8.21
N ARG A 28 10.50 -17.29 -7.57
CA ARG A 28 9.44 -18.09 -8.17
C ARG A 28 8.28 -18.20 -7.20
N CYS A 29 7.06 -18.02 -7.72
CA CYS A 29 5.83 -18.24 -7.00
C CYS A 29 5.03 -19.33 -7.71
N GLU A 30 4.55 -20.31 -6.94
CA GLU A 30 3.85 -21.48 -7.46
C GLU A 30 2.36 -21.49 -7.10
N ASN A 31 1.76 -20.32 -6.87
CA ASN A 31 0.34 -20.23 -6.56
C ASN A 31 -0.52 -20.56 -7.79
N GLU A 32 -0.82 -21.84 -7.97
CA GLU A 32 -1.67 -22.35 -9.06
C GLU A 32 -3.10 -21.80 -9.01
N GLY A 33 -3.61 -21.49 -7.82
CA GLY A 33 -4.94 -20.90 -7.65
C GLY A 33 -5.05 -19.45 -8.14
N ALA A 34 -3.93 -18.73 -8.25
CA ALA A 34 -3.90 -17.34 -8.65
C ALA A 34 -3.32 -17.10 -10.05
N HIS A 35 -2.17 -17.69 -10.39
CA HIS A 35 -1.48 -17.38 -11.64
C HIS A 35 -0.58 -18.49 -12.20
N GLY A 36 -0.62 -19.71 -11.67
CA GLY A 36 0.33 -20.77 -12.06
C GLY A 36 1.77 -20.41 -11.66
N ILE A 37 2.77 -21.03 -12.30
CA ILE A 37 4.18 -20.70 -12.02
C ILE A 37 4.50 -19.30 -12.54
N HIS A 38 4.96 -18.42 -11.67
CA HIS A 38 5.45 -17.09 -12.02
C HIS A 38 6.88 -16.88 -11.53
N GLU A 39 7.76 -16.46 -12.43
CA GLU A 39 9.16 -16.15 -12.14
C GLU A 39 9.45 -14.68 -12.38
N TRP A 40 10.29 -14.09 -11.53
CA TRP A 40 10.78 -12.73 -11.72
C TRP A 40 12.23 -12.59 -11.23
N LEU A 41 12.93 -11.61 -11.82
CA LEU A 41 14.31 -11.29 -11.50
C LEU A 41 14.39 -10.00 -10.67
N THR A 42 15.35 -9.96 -9.76
CA THR A 42 15.73 -8.75 -9.03
C THR A 42 17.25 -8.75 -8.82
N THR A 43 17.88 -7.59 -8.64
CA THR A 43 19.33 -7.53 -8.32
C THR A 43 19.51 -7.67 -6.81
N VAL A 44 20.64 -8.21 -6.33
CA VAL A 44 21.02 -8.25 -4.91
C VAL A 44 21.07 -6.83 -4.33
N GLY A 45 21.32 -5.81 -5.17
CA GLY A 45 21.23 -4.39 -4.80
C GLY A 45 19.80 -3.80 -4.81
N ALA A 46 18.89 -4.34 -5.61
CA ALA A 46 17.44 -4.07 -5.53
C ALA A 46 16.78 -4.87 -4.40
N VAL A 47 17.43 -5.96 -3.96
CA VAL A 47 17.29 -6.59 -2.64
C VAL A 47 18.23 -5.90 -1.65
N LYS A 48 18.27 -4.57 -1.69
CA LYS A 48 18.28 -3.87 -0.42
C LYS A 48 17.04 -4.41 0.30
N GLY A 49 17.22 -4.97 1.48
CA GLY A 49 16.07 -5.16 2.36
C GLY A 49 15.30 -3.84 2.50
N PRO A 50 14.19 -3.80 3.24
CA PRO A 50 13.89 -2.55 3.91
C PRO A 50 15.23 -2.13 4.54
N GLY A 51 15.90 -1.11 4.01
CA GLY A 51 17.09 -0.59 4.66
C GLY A 51 16.56 -0.27 6.03
N GLU A 52 16.95 -1.06 7.03
CA GLU A 52 16.19 -1.30 8.27
C GLU A 52 15.22 -0.16 8.47
N VAL A 53 13.93 -0.36 8.14
CA VAL A 53 12.94 0.61 8.60
C VAL A 53 13.05 0.45 10.10
N ARG A 54 13.91 1.27 10.71
CA ARG A 54 14.24 1.20 12.11
C ARG A 54 12.91 1.16 12.84
N GLU A 55 12.76 0.24 13.79
CA GLU A 55 11.69 0.37 14.76
C GLU A 55 11.64 1.84 15.19
N GLY A 56 10.50 2.51 14.98
CA GLY A 56 10.37 3.97 15.12
C GLY A 56 9.94 4.75 13.87
N VAL A 57 10.34 4.38 12.64
CA VAL A 57 10.12 5.21 11.43
C VAL A 57 8.66 5.24 10.94
N THR A 58 7.84 4.32 11.44
CA THR A 58 6.39 4.28 11.15
C THR A 58 5.54 4.44 12.41
N ASP A 59 6.16 4.73 13.55
CA ASP A 59 5.44 4.84 14.83
C ASP A 59 4.56 6.10 14.84
N ASP A 60 5.08 7.19 14.29
CA ASP A 60 4.37 8.44 14.05
C ASP A 60 3.17 8.28 13.10
N LEU A 61 3.16 7.23 12.26
CA LEU A 61 2.06 6.89 11.36
C LEU A 61 0.96 6.03 11.99
N LEU A 62 1.23 5.30 13.07
CA LEU A 62 0.26 4.36 13.65
C LEU A 62 -1.02 5.07 14.10
N THR A 63 -0.88 6.12 14.89
CA THR A 63 -2.05 6.88 15.39
C THR A 63 -2.80 7.57 14.25
N PRO A 64 -2.14 8.37 13.38
CA PRO A 64 -2.80 9.00 12.23
C PRO A 64 -3.52 8.01 11.30
N LEU A 65 -2.88 6.91 10.91
CA LEU A 65 -3.51 5.91 10.05
C LEU A 65 -4.67 5.19 10.74
N GLY A 66 -4.57 4.92 12.04
CA GLY A 66 -5.67 4.41 12.85
C GLY A 66 -6.89 5.33 12.80
N THR A 67 -6.69 6.65 12.90
CA THR A 67 -7.80 7.62 12.80
C THR A 67 -8.42 7.72 11.41
N CYS A 68 -7.68 7.33 10.36
CA CYS A 68 -8.17 7.35 8.98
C CYS A 68 -9.15 6.20 8.67
N VAL A 69 -9.21 5.18 9.53
CA VAL A 69 -10.17 4.05 9.43
C VAL A 69 -11.21 4.18 10.54
N ILE A 70 -12.42 4.59 10.15
CA ILE A 70 -13.46 5.04 11.09
C ILE A 70 -14.31 3.85 11.56
N GLN A 71 -14.65 3.83 12.85
CA GLN A 71 -15.51 2.82 13.44
C GLN A 71 -16.90 2.83 12.78
N GLY A 72 -17.41 1.66 12.44
CA GLY A 72 -18.74 1.49 11.82
C GLY A 72 -18.78 1.76 10.32
N GLU A 73 -17.69 2.21 9.71
CA GLU A 73 -17.60 2.25 8.25
C GLU A 73 -17.42 0.84 7.66
N PRO A 74 -17.85 0.63 6.40
CA PRO A 74 -17.48 -0.56 5.65
C PRO A 74 -15.97 -0.60 5.41
N PHE A 75 -15.48 -1.68 4.84
CA PHE A 75 -14.10 -1.76 4.38
C PHE A 75 -13.79 -0.66 3.36
N VAL A 76 -12.88 0.26 3.68
CA VAL A 76 -12.52 1.39 2.83
C VAL A 76 -11.29 1.05 1.98
N GLU A 77 -11.33 1.39 0.69
CA GLU A 77 -10.19 1.21 -0.21
C GLU A 77 -8.95 1.99 0.28
N TYR A 78 -7.75 1.43 0.08
CA TYR A 78 -6.48 2.05 0.48
C TYR A 78 -6.36 3.53 0.05
N GLY A 79 -6.81 3.88 -1.16
CA GLY A 79 -6.80 5.27 -1.64
C GLY A 79 -7.59 6.26 -0.76
N ILE A 80 -8.64 5.80 -0.09
CA ILE A 80 -9.42 6.60 0.85
C ILE A 80 -8.61 6.86 2.12
N VAL A 81 -7.94 5.82 2.64
CA VAL A 81 -7.08 5.93 3.83
C VAL A 81 -5.96 6.93 3.58
N GLU A 82 -5.29 6.82 2.43
CA GLU A 82 -4.24 7.75 2.04
C GLU A 82 -4.74 9.19 1.87
N HIS A 83 -5.89 9.36 1.20
CA HIS A 83 -6.51 10.67 1.04
C HIS A 83 -6.83 11.33 2.40
N ARG A 84 -7.39 10.55 3.34
CA ARG A 84 -7.68 11.02 4.71
C ARG A 84 -6.41 11.39 5.45
N LEU A 85 -5.35 10.59 5.34
CA LEU A 85 -4.06 10.88 5.97
C LEU A 85 -3.50 12.20 5.44
N ARG A 86 -3.48 12.40 4.12
CA ARG A 86 -3.01 13.63 3.50
C ARG A 86 -3.83 14.86 3.89
N LYS A 87 -5.15 14.72 4.06
CA LYS A 87 -6.03 15.84 4.45
C LYS A 87 -5.97 16.15 5.95
N GLY A 88 -5.93 15.14 6.80
CA GLY A 88 -5.90 15.31 8.26
C GLY A 88 -4.50 15.61 8.81
N PHE A 89 -3.45 15.09 8.16
CA PHE A 89 -2.06 15.18 8.60
C PHE A 89 -1.13 15.58 7.44
N PRO A 90 -1.36 16.73 6.79
CA PRO A 90 -0.65 17.10 5.56
C PRO A 90 0.87 17.22 5.73
N ALA A 91 1.34 17.77 6.85
CA ALA A 91 2.78 17.91 7.11
C ALA A 91 3.48 16.55 7.29
N LEU A 92 2.85 15.62 8.03
CA LEU A 92 3.36 14.27 8.22
C LEU A 92 3.44 13.52 6.89
N PHE A 93 2.34 13.57 6.12
CA PHE A 93 2.27 12.95 4.80
C PHE A 93 3.35 13.50 3.86
N ALA A 94 3.49 14.83 3.78
CA ALA A 94 4.51 15.49 2.97
C ALA A 94 5.93 15.12 3.41
N GLY A 95 6.20 15.00 4.72
CA GLY A 95 7.48 14.55 5.25
C GLY A 95 7.88 13.16 4.76
N HIS A 96 6.98 12.18 4.90
CA HIS A 96 7.28 10.83 4.39
C HIS A 96 7.39 10.77 2.87
N VAL A 97 6.60 11.56 2.14
CA VAL A 97 6.69 11.67 0.68
C VAL A 97 7.99 12.34 0.24
N ALA A 98 8.48 13.36 0.94
CA ALA A 98 9.76 13.99 0.63
C ALA A 98 10.93 13.01 0.81
N GLU A 99 10.88 12.18 1.85
CA GLU A 99 11.94 11.21 2.14
C GLU A 99 11.97 10.00 1.20
N GLN A 100 10.80 9.51 0.75
CA GLN A 100 10.70 8.24 0.03
C GLN A 100 10.08 8.34 -1.38
N GLY A 101 9.48 9.48 -1.71
CA GLY A 101 8.82 9.73 -2.98
C GLY A 101 7.39 9.19 -3.08
N HIS A 102 6.72 9.57 -4.18
CA HIS A 102 5.35 9.15 -4.50
C HIS A 102 5.21 8.83 -6.00
N SER A 103 4.35 7.88 -6.36
CA SER A 103 4.14 7.43 -7.75
C SER A 103 3.52 8.51 -8.64
N MET A 104 2.94 9.54 -8.02
CA MET A 104 2.39 10.70 -8.72
C MET A 104 3.47 11.57 -9.38
N PHE A 105 4.75 11.40 -9.01
CA PHE A 105 5.90 12.10 -9.59
C PHE A 105 6.66 11.27 -10.64
N GLY A 106 6.04 10.20 -11.16
CA GLY A 106 6.63 9.32 -12.18
C GLY A 106 6.62 7.85 -11.75
N PRO A 107 6.97 6.91 -12.66
CA PRO A 107 6.96 5.49 -12.36
C PRO A 107 7.99 5.18 -11.27
N ARG A 108 7.49 4.96 -10.05
CA ARG A 108 8.30 4.54 -8.89
C ARG A 108 7.65 3.32 -8.27
N THR A 109 8.42 2.22 -8.22
CA THR A 109 7.99 0.95 -7.64
C THR A 109 7.88 1.00 -6.11
N TYR A 110 8.62 1.93 -5.47
CA TYR A 110 8.65 2.13 -4.02
C TYR A 110 8.35 3.59 -3.68
N THR A 111 7.30 3.80 -2.88
CA THR A 111 6.77 5.12 -2.52
C THR A 111 6.46 5.14 -1.03
N ALA A 112 6.29 6.33 -0.45
CA ALA A 112 5.79 6.48 0.92
C ALA A 112 4.50 5.68 1.13
N SER A 113 3.62 5.69 0.13
CA SER A 113 2.37 4.93 0.07
C SER A 113 2.57 3.42 0.06
N SER A 114 3.32 2.91 -0.92
CA SER A 114 3.48 1.46 -1.12
C SER A 114 4.37 0.80 -0.07
N VAL A 115 5.17 1.57 0.68
CA VAL A 115 6.10 1.02 1.66
C VAL A 115 5.74 1.46 3.08
N ARG A 116 5.76 2.76 3.41
CA ARG A 116 5.62 3.21 4.80
C ARG A 116 4.18 3.09 5.31
N PHE A 117 3.21 3.57 4.53
CA PHE A 117 1.81 3.56 4.96
C PHE A 117 1.25 2.13 4.96
N ALA A 118 1.57 1.33 3.94
CA ALA A 118 1.21 -0.08 3.91
C ALA A 118 1.82 -0.88 5.09
N LEU A 119 3.08 -0.62 5.46
CA LEU A 119 3.71 -1.28 6.62
C LEU A 119 3.05 -0.88 7.94
N ALA A 120 2.73 0.40 8.13
CA ALA A 120 2.05 0.89 9.32
C ALA A 120 0.63 0.32 9.46
N LEU A 121 -0.14 0.25 8.37
CA LEU A 121 -1.45 -0.41 8.35
C LEU A 121 -1.35 -1.90 8.67
N GLY A 122 -0.35 -2.60 8.12
CA GLY A 122 -0.09 -4.00 8.47
C GLY A 122 0.32 -4.21 9.94
N ARG A 123 0.99 -3.23 10.56
CA ARG A 123 1.27 -3.25 12.02
C ARG A 123 -0.01 -3.12 12.82
N LEU A 124 -0.88 -2.17 12.47
CA LEU A 124 -2.18 -1.99 13.11
C LEU A 124 -3.05 -3.25 13.00
N GLU A 125 -3.01 -3.95 11.87
CA GLU A 125 -3.70 -5.25 11.73
C GLU A 125 -3.12 -6.33 12.65
N ARG A 126 -1.78 -6.46 12.73
CA ARG A 126 -1.15 -7.42 13.66
C ARG A 126 -1.43 -7.10 15.14
N MET A 127 -1.65 -5.83 15.46
CA MET A 127 -2.07 -5.39 16.80
C MET A 127 -3.57 -5.63 17.06
N GLY A 128 -4.34 -6.07 16.07
CA GLY A 128 -5.78 -6.26 16.18
C GLY A 128 -6.58 -4.96 16.14
N GLU A 129 -5.96 -3.83 15.82
CA GLU A 129 -6.60 -2.51 15.74
C GLU A 129 -7.39 -2.31 14.45
N LEU A 130 -6.99 -3.03 13.39
CA LEU A 130 -7.58 -3.02 12.06
C LEU A 130 -7.72 -4.45 11.53
N VAL A 131 -8.56 -4.60 10.52
CA VAL A 131 -8.65 -5.80 9.68
C VAL A 131 -8.58 -5.40 8.22
N SER A 132 -7.96 -6.24 7.40
CA SER A 132 -7.82 -5.99 5.96
C SER A 132 -8.40 -7.11 5.09
N LYS A 133 -8.66 -6.77 3.83
CA LYS A 133 -8.93 -7.74 2.76
C LYS A 133 -8.54 -7.14 1.41
N TYR A 134 -8.28 -7.99 0.42
CA TYR A 134 -8.07 -7.53 -0.95
C TYR A 134 -9.38 -7.29 -1.69
N GLY A 135 -9.36 -6.31 -2.60
CA GLY A 135 -10.46 -5.99 -3.48
C GLY A 135 -10.00 -5.26 -4.75
N PRO A 136 -10.91 -5.02 -5.71
CA PRO A 136 -10.57 -4.32 -6.95
C PRO A 136 -10.12 -2.89 -6.64
N ALA A 137 -9.10 -2.41 -7.34
CA ALA A 137 -8.65 -1.03 -7.26
C ALA A 137 -9.47 -0.13 -8.18
N THR A 138 -9.80 1.09 -7.75
CA THR A 138 -10.66 1.99 -8.53
C THR A 138 -10.05 3.37 -8.76
N GLY A 139 -10.51 4.06 -9.80
CA GLY A 139 -10.03 5.41 -10.17
C GLY A 139 -8.52 5.48 -10.36
N ALA A 140 -7.88 6.43 -9.68
CA ALA A 140 -6.43 6.66 -9.70
C ALA A 140 -5.60 5.41 -9.35
N TRP A 141 -6.18 4.45 -8.64
CA TRP A 141 -5.53 3.20 -8.20
C TRP A 141 -5.75 2.03 -9.15
N ARG A 142 -6.61 2.18 -10.16
CA ARG A 142 -7.04 1.09 -11.08
C ARG A 142 -5.88 0.33 -11.73
N HIS A 143 -4.75 1.00 -11.95
CA HIS A 143 -3.56 0.42 -12.57
C HIS A 143 -2.94 -0.72 -11.75
N ASN A 144 -3.24 -0.80 -10.45
CA ASN A 144 -2.80 -1.89 -9.58
C ASN A 144 -3.65 -3.17 -9.73
N GLY A 145 -4.83 -3.09 -10.36
CA GLY A 145 -5.80 -4.18 -10.47
C GLY A 145 -6.51 -4.50 -9.15
N GLN A 146 -5.74 -4.74 -8.09
CA GLN A 146 -6.21 -4.96 -6.72
C GLN A 146 -5.45 -4.10 -5.72
N VAL A 147 -6.12 -3.76 -4.63
CA VAL A 147 -5.55 -3.04 -3.47
C VAL A 147 -6.15 -3.59 -2.18
N THR A 148 -5.53 -3.24 -1.05
CA THR A 148 -6.06 -3.55 0.28
C THR A 148 -7.23 -2.62 0.62
N TYR A 149 -8.21 -3.19 1.32
CA TYR A 149 -9.30 -2.48 1.94
C TYR A 149 -9.21 -2.68 3.46
N TRP A 150 -9.49 -1.63 4.22
CA TRP A 150 -9.25 -1.58 5.66
C TRP A 150 -10.54 -1.27 6.41
N ALA A 151 -10.73 -1.91 7.57
CA ALA A 151 -11.86 -1.64 8.46
C ALA A 151 -11.43 -1.78 9.93
N ARG A 152 -12.30 -1.34 10.83
CA ARG A 152 -12.19 -1.66 12.25
C ARG A 152 -12.67 -3.10 12.52
N PRO A 153 -12.14 -3.77 13.56
CA PRO A 153 -12.65 -5.07 13.99
C PRO A 153 -14.18 -5.03 14.22
N GLY A 154 -14.85 -6.12 13.87
CA GLY A 154 -16.32 -6.23 13.99
C GLY A 154 -17.11 -5.65 12.80
N THR A 155 -16.47 -5.02 11.81
CA THR A 155 -17.15 -4.59 10.58
C THR A 155 -17.66 -5.80 9.78
N PRO A 156 -18.96 -5.84 9.38
CA PRO A 156 -19.52 -6.94 8.61
C PRO A 156 -18.76 -7.26 7.33
N ALA A 157 -18.50 -8.54 7.11
CA ALA A 157 -17.85 -9.03 5.89
C ALA A 157 -18.78 -8.86 4.68
N GLY A 158 -18.47 -7.90 3.81
CA GLY A 158 -19.12 -7.81 2.49
C GLY A 158 -19.19 -6.39 1.95
N GLN A 159 -19.50 -5.42 2.80
CA GLN A 159 -19.58 -4.03 2.38
C GLN A 159 -18.18 -3.45 2.14
N ARG A 160 -18.06 -2.66 1.07
CA ARG A 160 -16.85 -1.94 0.70
C ARG A 160 -17.23 -0.53 0.29
N LEU A 161 -16.35 0.41 0.56
CA LEU A 161 -16.39 1.74 -0.01
C LEU A 161 -15.15 1.90 -0.89
N THR A 162 -15.38 2.00 -2.19
CA THR A 162 -14.32 2.19 -3.18
C THR A 162 -13.89 3.65 -3.25
N TRP A 163 -12.66 3.88 -3.71
CA TRP A 163 -12.14 5.22 -3.97
C TRP A 163 -13.03 5.99 -4.96
N ALA A 164 -13.52 5.34 -6.01
CA ALA A 164 -14.43 5.96 -6.98
C ALA A 164 -15.75 6.41 -6.34
N GLU A 165 -16.39 5.56 -5.51
CA GLU A 165 -17.61 5.93 -4.78
C GLU A 165 -17.37 7.06 -3.77
N TYR A 166 -16.24 7.01 -3.07
CA TYR A 166 -15.84 8.06 -2.13
C TYR A 166 -15.63 9.40 -2.84
N CYS A 167 -14.96 9.40 -3.99
CA CYS A 167 -14.79 10.59 -4.82
C CYS A 167 -16.13 11.16 -5.31
N ALA A 168 -17.04 10.30 -5.75
CA ALA A 168 -18.37 10.71 -6.17
C ALA A 168 -19.14 11.40 -5.03
N ARG A 169 -19.07 10.88 -3.80
CA ARG A 169 -19.68 11.50 -2.62
C ARG A 169 -19.08 12.86 -2.26
N LEU A 170 -17.80 13.06 -2.56
CA LEU A 170 -17.10 14.32 -2.37
C LEU A 170 -17.28 15.31 -3.53
N GLY A 171 -17.96 14.92 -4.61
CA GLY A 171 -18.11 15.75 -5.81
C GLY A 171 -16.79 15.97 -6.59
N ARG A 172 -15.83 15.03 -6.48
CA ARG A 172 -14.54 15.11 -7.17
C ARG A 172 -14.37 13.96 -8.19
N PRO A 173 -13.53 14.14 -9.23
CA PRO A 173 -13.17 13.03 -10.10
C PRO A 173 -12.40 11.95 -9.35
N PRO A 174 -12.55 10.67 -9.77
CA PRO A 174 -11.86 9.53 -9.16
C PRO A 174 -10.39 9.41 -9.61
N GLU A 175 -9.96 10.19 -10.59
CA GLU A 175 -8.57 10.26 -11.05
C GLU A 175 -7.77 11.29 -10.24
N TRP A 176 -6.44 11.24 -10.39
CA TRP A 176 -5.55 12.24 -9.79
C TRP A 176 -5.83 13.64 -10.33
N THR A 177 -5.97 14.61 -9.43
CA THR A 177 -6.19 16.02 -9.74
C THR A 177 -4.90 16.84 -9.55
N ASP A 178 -4.89 18.08 -10.06
CA ASP A 178 -3.79 19.01 -9.81
C ASP A 178 -3.67 19.40 -8.33
N GLU A 179 -4.78 19.40 -7.59
CA GLU A 179 -4.75 19.58 -6.14
C GLU A 179 -4.04 18.43 -5.44
N ASP A 180 -4.29 17.19 -5.88
CA ASP A 180 -3.60 16.01 -5.35
C ASP A 180 -2.09 16.10 -5.56
N ARG A 181 -1.67 16.62 -6.73
CA ARG A 181 -0.26 16.85 -7.08
C ARG A 181 0.37 17.94 -6.22
N ARG A 182 -0.33 19.08 -6.05
CA ARG A 182 0.14 20.20 -5.22
C ARG A 182 0.28 19.80 -3.75
N GLY A 183 -0.63 18.99 -3.23
CA GLY A 183 -0.60 18.51 -1.84
C GLY A 183 0.56 17.55 -1.51
N LEU A 184 1.35 17.15 -2.50
CA LEU A 184 2.56 16.32 -2.33
C LEU A 184 3.86 17.13 -2.33
N SER A 185 3.82 18.36 -2.82
CA SER A 185 4.93 19.30 -2.73
C SER A 185 4.76 20.05 -1.41
N ALA A 186 5.65 19.83 -0.44
CA ALA A 186 5.75 20.77 0.67
C ALA A 186 6.00 22.19 0.10
N PRO A 187 5.50 23.25 0.75
CA PRO A 187 5.97 24.61 0.46
C PRO A 187 7.48 24.73 0.69
#